data_AF-A0A0L0BS61-F1
#
_entry.id   AF-A0A0L0BS61-F1
#
_cell.length_a   1.000
_cell.length_b   1.000
_cell.length_c   1.000
_cell.angle_alpha   90.00
_cell.angle_beta   90.00
_cell.angle_gamma   90.00
#
_symmetry.space_group_name_H-M   'P 1'
#
loop_
_entity.id
_entity.type
_entity.pdbx_description
1 polymer ?
#
loop_
_entity_poly.entity_id
_entity_poly.type
_entity_poly.pdbx_seq_one_letter_code
_entity_poly.pdbx_strand_id
1 'polypeptide(L)'
;MQAQKIIVIHPGSLNLRIGRASDLNPLTILHAIGRRRKQTPHNNPKLQHHDPLLPSMPENDKQNEIMQEFEESRLQVSHAIQSHIPQHEERSGGLKRLRIATPPQQIATFNRRTVPEELPLEAAIKTEDTLVKKEANEFADNIFDKDLLKINVNEVADYNIHFPMKRGELNLHSNVGGSLTSVLSDLEAIWSYAIHERMEIPRKSLVQYGAVLVVPDVYNRSVLRELVTLLLTRLKFRACFLLQDHVAATFGAGLGYACVVDVGDQKCSISCVEDGISQPDTRVRLGYGGGDVTQVFYALLRKCCFPYKDCNIEDDYDDAVLLMNLKEKFCHLNLEICGAQEKYFEVSKPKKRLRYTFQLGDECVVAPLSLFHTELLNITGKQRLVRLQYRYSQQSDPEDCFDAEYIRETGRVRNGRGDQLLEGVMPVTGETADDELVVVDNYEVEERSNNLRNTEKDEELYYSSTNEQIVPLDLAIVRSIERCSSDDMKRKMYGCILLVGGGSKIPGFSKWLEQKITLQLSATTNHNRSMDQLPFEVNVCVKEMDAAMIAWKGAAIMSCLESAPELWLIASEWEKYGLRILREKATFMW
;
A
#
# COMPACT_ATOMS: atom_id res chain seq x y z
N MET A 1 -20.29 -12.38 17.65
CA MET A 1 -19.77 -11.38 18.63
C MET A 1 -20.48 -10.06 18.36
N GLN A 2 -20.78 -9.22 19.35
CA GLN A 2 -21.45 -7.93 19.09
C GLN A 2 -20.46 -6.93 18.45
N ALA A 3 -20.93 -6.09 17.52
CA ALA A 3 -20.09 -5.12 16.79
C ALA A 3 -19.27 -4.18 17.71
N GLN A 4 -19.83 -3.80 18.87
CA GLN A 4 -19.15 -2.95 19.86
C GLN A 4 -17.94 -3.62 20.53
N LYS A 5 -17.84 -4.95 20.44
CA LYS A 5 -16.75 -5.77 20.99
C LYS A 5 -15.82 -6.30 19.90
N ILE A 6 -15.94 -5.80 18.67
CA ILE A 6 -15.05 -6.11 17.57
C ILE A 6 -14.21 -4.87 17.27
N ILE A 7 -12.88 -5.00 17.32
CA ILE A 7 -11.93 -3.96 16.91
C ILE A 7 -11.40 -4.33 15.53
N VAL A 8 -11.57 -3.45 14.56
CA VAL A 8 -11.03 -3.62 13.20
C VAL A 8 -9.72 -2.84 13.10
N ILE A 9 -8.65 -3.53 12.73
CA ILE A 9 -7.28 -3.03 12.60
C ILE A 9 -6.89 -3.16 11.13
N HIS A 10 -6.74 -2.02 10.46
CA HIS A 10 -6.29 -1.93 9.07
C HIS A 10 -4.97 -1.17 9.01
N PRO A 11 -3.84 -1.88 9.11
CA PRO A 11 -2.52 -1.28 9.12
C PRO A 11 -2.10 -0.88 7.70
N GLY A 12 -1.41 0.25 7.58
CA GLY A 12 -0.86 0.75 6.32
C GLY A 12 0.55 1.29 6.51
N SER A 13 1.27 1.57 5.42
CA SER A 13 2.66 2.06 5.51
C SER A 13 2.78 3.42 6.21
N LEU A 14 1.86 4.35 5.92
CA LEU A 14 1.85 5.67 6.56
C LEU A 14 0.87 5.75 7.73
N ASN A 15 -0.34 5.20 7.56
CA ASN A 15 -1.45 5.39 8.49
C ASN A 15 -2.03 4.06 8.94
N LEU A 16 -2.31 3.94 10.23
CA LEU A 16 -3.13 2.89 10.81
C LEU A 16 -4.58 3.38 10.87
N ARG A 17 -5.51 2.56 10.37
CA ARG A 17 -6.95 2.76 10.54
C ARG A 17 -7.47 1.76 11.55
N ILE A 18 -8.03 2.25 12.64
CA ILE A 18 -8.49 1.40 13.74
C ILE A 18 -9.77 1.95 14.37
N GLY A 19 -10.66 1.06 14.80
CA GLY A 19 -11.93 1.45 15.43
C GLY A 19 -12.77 0.23 15.78
N ARG A 20 -13.92 0.45 16.43
CA ARG A 20 -14.91 -0.61 16.65
C ARG A 20 -15.68 -0.86 15.36
N ALA A 21 -16.15 -2.08 15.14
CA ALA A 21 -17.01 -2.38 13.98
C ALA A 21 -18.33 -1.59 13.98
N SER A 22 -18.75 -1.09 15.16
CA SER A 22 -19.92 -0.20 15.31
C SER A 22 -19.64 1.27 14.99
N ASP A 23 -18.38 1.68 14.84
CA ASP A 23 -18.03 3.08 14.61
C ASP A 23 -18.32 3.49 13.16
N LEU A 24 -18.80 4.72 12.96
CA LEU A 24 -19.15 5.22 11.63
C LEU A 24 -17.92 5.32 10.71
N ASN A 25 -16.80 5.76 11.26
CA ASN A 25 -15.52 5.91 10.57
C ASN A 25 -14.38 5.46 11.48
N PRO A 26 -13.28 4.90 10.93
CA PRO A 26 -12.10 4.55 11.72
C PRO A 26 -11.39 5.80 12.23
N LEU A 27 -10.70 5.65 13.35
CA LEU A 27 -9.61 6.55 13.71
C LEU A 27 -8.46 6.33 12.73
N THR A 28 -7.88 7.42 12.24
CA THR A 28 -6.66 7.39 11.42
C THR A 28 -5.53 7.99 12.24
N ILE A 29 -4.47 7.22 12.46
CA ILE A 29 -3.27 7.64 13.19
C ILE A 29 -2.03 7.38 12.34
N LEU A 30 -0.98 8.19 12.53
CA LEU A 30 0.32 7.93 11.92
C LEU A 30 0.83 6.57 12.43
N HIS A 31 1.20 5.68 11.51
CA HIS A 31 1.70 4.35 11.82
C HIS A 31 3.20 4.37 12.08
N ALA A 32 3.60 5.16 13.08
CA ALA A 32 4.98 5.35 13.46
C ALA A 32 5.12 5.51 14.98
N ILE A 33 6.33 5.24 15.47
CA ILE A 33 6.69 5.40 16.88
C ILE A 33 8.07 6.05 17.01
N GLY A 34 8.18 7.01 17.92
CA GLY A 34 9.46 7.51 18.40
C GLY A 34 9.83 6.80 19.70
N ARG A 35 10.87 5.96 19.66
CA ARG A 35 11.42 5.27 20.83
C ARG A 35 12.54 6.08 21.45
N ARG A 36 12.40 6.46 22.72
CA ARG A 36 13.44 7.22 23.41
C ARG A 36 14.74 6.42 23.52
N ARG A 37 15.85 7.06 23.18
CA ARG A 37 17.18 6.49 23.27
C ARG A 37 17.59 6.42 24.74
N LYS A 38 18.12 5.27 25.17
CA LYS A 38 18.73 5.14 26.50
C LYS A 38 20.02 5.96 26.52
N GLN A 39 20.20 6.82 27.52
CA GLN A 39 21.41 7.60 27.69
C GLN A 39 22.60 6.66 27.93
N THR A 40 23.44 6.47 26.92
CA THR A 40 24.74 5.82 27.07
C THR A 40 25.82 6.90 27.27
N PRO A 41 26.86 6.65 28.11
CA PRO A 41 27.92 7.63 28.39
C PRO A 41 28.67 8.12 27.13
N HIS A 42 28.53 7.39 26.01
CA HIS A 42 28.83 7.88 24.67
C HIS A 42 27.54 7.93 23.87
N ASN A 43 27.07 9.14 23.60
CA ASN A 43 25.92 9.39 22.72
C ASN A 43 26.37 9.10 21.27
N ASN A 44 26.55 7.82 20.93
CA ASN A 44 27.15 7.41 19.66
C ASN A 44 26.18 7.78 18.52
N PRO A 45 26.56 8.70 17.61
CA PRO A 45 25.68 9.11 16.50
C PRO A 45 25.32 7.94 15.59
N LYS A 46 26.17 6.90 15.53
CA LYS A 46 25.95 5.70 14.71
C LYS A 46 24.74 4.84 15.12
N LEU A 47 24.16 5.09 16.29
CA LEU A 47 22.98 4.36 16.80
C LEU A 47 21.66 5.13 16.60
N GLN A 48 21.73 6.33 16.03
CA GLN A 48 20.55 7.09 15.66
C GLN A 48 19.95 6.49 14.39
N HIS A 49 18.65 6.27 14.40
CA HIS A 49 17.94 5.79 13.22
C HIS A 49 16.58 6.45 13.13
N HIS A 50 16.33 7.08 11.98
CA HIS A 50 15.07 7.72 11.63
C HIS A 50 14.61 7.17 10.30
N ASP A 51 13.47 6.47 10.32
CA ASP A 51 12.77 6.14 9.10
C ASP A 51 12.17 7.42 8.49
N PRO A 52 12.38 7.67 7.19
CA PRO A 52 11.84 8.84 6.51
C PRO A 52 10.34 8.67 6.27
N LEU A 53 9.60 9.78 6.32
CA LEU A 53 8.15 9.76 6.06
C LEU A 53 7.83 9.63 4.56
N LEU A 54 8.62 10.29 3.72
CA LEU A 54 8.56 10.15 2.26
C LEU A 54 9.64 9.18 1.77
N PRO A 55 9.45 8.52 0.61
CA PRO A 55 10.49 7.69 0.02
C PRO A 55 11.77 8.49 -0.23
N SER A 56 12.92 8.06 0.30
CA SER A 56 14.19 8.76 0.11
C SER A 56 14.69 8.71 -1.33
N MET A 57 15.42 9.76 -1.70
CA MET A 57 16.17 9.83 -2.95
C MET A 57 17.47 8.99 -2.84
N PRO A 58 17.97 8.39 -3.93
CA PRO A 58 19.27 7.70 -3.96
C PRO A 58 20.43 8.62 -3.55
N GLU A 59 21.53 8.01 -3.09
CA GLU A 59 22.74 8.70 -2.61
C GLU A 59 23.32 9.70 -3.64
N ASN A 60 23.99 10.74 -3.10
CA ASN A 60 24.40 11.95 -3.82
C ASN A 60 25.21 11.70 -5.11
N ASP A 61 26.01 10.62 -5.18
CA ASP A 61 26.94 10.36 -6.29
C ASP A 61 26.24 10.17 -7.64
N LYS A 62 24.95 9.75 -7.64
CA LYS A 62 24.14 9.56 -8.86
C LYS A 62 23.02 10.59 -9.03
N GLN A 63 22.89 11.53 -8.11
CA GLN A 63 21.72 12.42 -8.07
C GLN A 63 21.65 13.33 -9.30
N ASN A 64 22.79 13.82 -9.80
CA ASN A 64 22.82 14.69 -10.99
C ASN A 64 22.36 13.95 -12.26
N GLU A 65 22.78 12.71 -12.45
CA GLU A 65 22.38 11.86 -13.58
C GLU A 65 20.88 11.55 -13.52
N ILE A 66 20.40 11.13 -12.34
CA ILE A 66 18.98 10.85 -12.10
C ILE A 66 18.12 12.09 -12.38
N MET A 67 18.57 13.28 -11.98
CA MET A 67 17.84 14.52 -12.22
C MET A 67 17.88 14.97 -13.69
N GLN A 68 18.92 14.60 -14.45
CA GLN A 68 18.96 14.82 -15.91
C GLN A 68 17.95 13.92 -16.62
N GLU A 69 17.95 12.61 -16.31
CA GLU A 69 16.96 11.67 -16.87
C GLU A 69 15.53 12.09 -16.50
N PHE A 70 15.31 12.48 -15.25
CA PHE A 70 14.01 13.00 -14.79
C PHE A 70 13.55 14.19 -15.63
N GLU A 71 14.48 15.08 -15.99
CA GLU A 71 14.16 16.25 -16.81
C GLU A 71 13.74 15.87 -18.23
N GLU A 72 14.40 14.88 -18.83
CA GLU A 72 14.04 14.34 -20.14
C GLU A 72 12.65 13.70 -20.10
N SER A 73 12.37 12.84 -19.11
CA SER A 73 11.05 12.23 -18.91
C SER A 73 9.97 13.29 -18.68
N ARG A 74 10.27 14.32 -17.87
CA ARG A 74 9.35 15.43 -17.63
C ARG A 74 9.02 16.18 -18.93
N LEU A 75 10.00 16.42 -19.79
CA LEU A 75 9.77 17.05 -21.10
C LEU A 75 8.90 16.18 -22.00
N GLN A 76 9.13 14.87 -22.05
CA GLN A 76 8.31 13.93 -22.82
C GLN A 76 6.84 13.98 -22.37
N VAL A 77 6.59 13.92 -21.06
CA VAL A 77 5.24 14.06 -20.49
C VAL A 77 4.64 15.43 -20.81
N SER A 78 5.44 16.51 -20.73
CA SER A 78 5.00 17.87 -21.07
C SER A 78 4.58 17.98 -22.55
N HIS A 79 5.28 17.31 -23.47
CA HIS A 79 4.90 17.26 -24.88
C HIS A 79 3.65 16.41 -25.11
N ALA A 80 3.52 15.29 -24.39
CA ALA A 80 2.33 14.44 -24.47
C ALA A 80 1.05 15.14 -24.00
N ILE A 81 1.11 16.01 -23.00
CA ILE A 81 -0.05 16.80 -22.55
C ILE A 81 -0.34 18.01 -23.45
N GLN A 82 0.65 18.55 -24.17
CA GLN A 82 0.46 19.65 -25.13
C GLN A 82 -0.32 19.22 -26.37
N SER A 83 -0.15 17.98 -26.81
CA SER A 83 -0.88 17.42 -27.96
C SER A 83 -2.36 17.14 -27.67
N HIS A 84 -2.80 17.28 -26.42
CA HIS A 84 -4.20 17.15 -26.04
C HIS A 84 -5.07 18.28 -26.61
N ILE A 85 -6.21 17.90 -27.19
CA ILE A 85 -7.23 18.79 -27.72
C ILE A 85 -8.40 18.84 -26.72
N PRO A 86 -8.74 20.00 -26.13
CA PRO A 86 -9.84 20.12 -25.18
C PRO A 86 -11.21 19.75 -25.80
N GLN A 87 -12.06 19.07 -25.01
CA GLN A 87 -13.36 18.55 -25.47
C GLN A 87 -14.36 19.66 -25.90
N HIS A 88 -14.22 20.86 -25.36
CA HIS A 88 -15.14 21.98 -25.60
C HIS A 88 -14.97 22.71 -26.94
N GLU A 89 -13.95 22.40 -27.73
CA GLU A 89 -13.71 23.09 -29.02
C GLU A 89 -14.23 22.34 -30.27
N GLU A 90 -14.81 21.14 -30.13
CA GLU A 90 -15.20 20.32 -31.28
C GLU A 90 -16.43 20.81 -32.07
N ARG A 91 -17.06 21.94 -31.72
CA ARG A 91 -18.35 22.35 -32.31
C ARG A 91 -18.36 23.53 -33.27
N SER A 92 -17.24 24.12 -33.67
CA SER A 92 -17.31 25.24 -34.62
C SER A 92 -16.05 25.44 -35.45
N GLY A 93 -15.85 24.63 -36.50
CA GLY A 93 -15.17 24.98 -37.78
C GLY A 93 -13.83 25.73 -37.78
N GLY A 94 -13.17 25.90 -36.64
CA GLY A 94 -11.93 26.64 -36.43
C GLY A 94 -10.77 25.72 -36.12
N LEU A 95 -9.53 26.23 -36.24
CA LEU A 95 -8.32 25.51 -35.88
C LEU A 95 -8.41 24.99 -34.44
N LYS A 96 -8.27 23.67 -34.26
CA LYS A 96 -8.18 23.01 -32.94
C LYS A 96 -7.07 23.67 -32.13
N ARG A 97 -7.38 24.32 -31.02
CA ARG A 97 -6.38 24.99 -30.18
C ARG A 97 -5.78 23.97 -29.22
N LEU A 98 -4.48 23.74 -29.36
CA LEU A 98 -3.71 22.88 -28.47
C LEU A 98 -3.58 23.51 -27.07
N ARG A 99 -3.42 22.65 -26.05
CA ARG A 99 -3.14 23.08 -24.68
C ARG A 99 -1.84 23.89 -24.64
N ILE A 100 -1.91 25.07 -24.03
CA ILE A 100 -0.74 25.92 -23.81
C ILE A 100 0.03 25.37 -22.61
N ALA A 101 1.30 25.02 -22.80
CA ALA A 101 2.15 24.63 -21.69
C ALA A 101 2.63 25.85 -20.90
N THR A 102 2.87 25.61 -19.61
CA THR A 102 3.40 26.63 -18.69
C THR A 102 4.84 26.29 -18.37
N PRO A 103 5.84 26.94 -19.00
CA PRO A 103 7.23 26.60 -18.79
C PRO A 103 7.66 26.87 -17.33
N PRO A 104 8.47 25.98 -16.71
CA PRO A 104 8.95 26.19 -15.35
C PRO A 104 9.69 27.54 -15.15
N GLN A 105 10.37 28.04 -16.18
CA GLN A 105 11.09 29.33 -16.12
C GLN A 105 10.16 30.52 -15.91
N GLN A 106 8.94 30.47 -16.46
CA GLN A 106 7.94 31.52 -16.26
C GLN A 106 7.50 31.57 -14.79
N ILE A 107 7.15 30.41 -14.24
CA ILE A 107 6.73 30.26 -12.84
C ILE A 107 7.87 30.64 -11.88
N ALA A 108 9.10 30.17 -12.18
CA ALA A 108 10.28 30.44 -11.37
C ALA A 108 10.60 31.93 -11.21
N THR A 109 10.25 32.76 -12.20
CA THR A 109 10.49 34.21 -12.14
C THR A 109 9.64 34.88 -11.05
N PHE A 110 8.39 34.43 -10.87
CA PHE A 110 7.53 34.88 -9.78
C PHE A 110 8.01 34.32 -8.45
N ASN A 111 8.12 32.99 -8.34
CA ASN A 111 8.41 32.30 -7.09
C ASN A 111 9.74 32.71 -6.45
N ARG A 112 10.77 32.99 -7.26
CA ARG A 112 12.07 33.44 -6.76
C ARG A 112 12.00 34.80 -6.05
N ARG A 113 11.03 35.65 -6.41
CA ARG A 113 10.84 37.00 -5.86
C ARG A 113 9.88 37.03 -4.68
N THR A 114 9.14 35.94 -4.43
CA THR A 114 8.24 35.84 -3.28
C THR A 114 9.01 36.04 -1.98
N VAL A 115 8.51 36.95 -1.15
CA VAL A 115 8.91 37.12 0.25
C VAL A 115 7.76 36.61 1.12
N PRO A 116 8.01 35.73 2.11
CA PRO A 116 6.96 35.25 2.98
C PRO A 116 6.41 36.39 3.84
N GLU A 117 5.11 36.32 4.11
CA GLU A 117 4.43 37.20 5.06
C GLU A 117 4.45 36.56 6.45
N GLU A 118 4.92 37.29 7.45
CA GLU A 118 4.84 36.87 8.86
C GLU A 118 3.40 37.03 9.36
N LEU A 119 2.76 35.90 9.66
CA LEU A 119 1.45 35.87 10.29
C LEU A 119 1.60 36.01 11.81
N PRO A 120 0.60 36.58 12.49
CA PRO A 120 0.56 36.53 13.95
C PRO A 120 0.69 35.07 14.40
N LEU A 121 1.60 34.82 15.34
CA LEU A 121 1.51 33.63 16.16
C LEU A 121 0.15 33.75 16.85
N GLU A 122 -0.79 32.87 16.50
CA GLU A 122 -2.02 32.76 17.29
C GLU A 122 -1.55 32.64 18.73
N ALA A 123 -2.00 33.56 19.60
CA ALA A 123 -1.79 33.43 21.03
C ALA A 123 -2.25 32.04 21.34
N ALA A 124 -1.31 31.12 21.61
CA ALA A 124 -1.59 29.71 21.69
C ALA A 124 -2.90 29.61 22.45
N ILE A 125 -3.96 29.14 21.78
CA ILE A 125 -5.13 28.73 22.53
C ILE A 125 -4.50 27.83 23.57
N LYS A 126 -4.57 28.25 24.83
CA LYS A 126 -4.33 27.36 25.95
C LYS A 126 -5.46 26.33 25.83
N THR A 127 -5.44 25.48 24.81
CA THR A 127 -5.74 24.08 24.99
C THR A 127 -4.78 23.75 26.09
N GLU A 128 -5.34 23.67 27.29
CA GLU A 128 -4.66 23.23 28.48
C GLU A 128 -3.58 22.25 28.05
N ASP A 129 -2.35 22.54 28.47
CA ASP A 129 -1.27 21.57 28.49
C ASP A 129 -1.85 20.26 29.06
N THR A 130 -2.32 19.39 28.18
CA THR A 130 -2.39 17.97 28.41
C THR A 130 -1.07 17.34 27.97
N LEU A 131 0.04 18.04 28.19
CA LEU A 131 1.06 17.47 29.07
C LEU A 131 0.46 17.33 30.47
N VAL A 132 -0.55 16.44 30.57
CA VAL A 132 -0.93 15.82 31.83
C VAL A 132 0.40 15.42 32.42
N LYS A 133 0.68 15.91 33.64
CA LYS A 133 1.79 15.40 34.47
C LYS A 133 1.90 13.91 34.15
N LYS A 134 2.97 13.51 33.45
CA LYS A 134 3.21 12.10 33.12
C LYS A 134 3.42 11.41 34.47
N GLU A 135 2.33 11.11 35.17
CA GLU A 135 2.23 9.95 36.03
C GLU A 135 2.80 8.78 35.23
N ALA A 136 3.47 7.85 35.89
CA ALA A 136 4.17 6.75 35.24
C ALA A 136 3.22 5.91 34.37
N ASN A 137 2.97 6.37 33.14
CA ASN A 137 2.14 5.73 32.13
C ASN A 137 3.06 4.86 31.27
N GLU A 138 2.56 3.70 30.84
CA GLU A 138 3.29 2.71 30.02
C GLU A 138 3.84 3.32 28.71
N PHE A 139 3.25 4.44 28.26
CA PHE A 139 3.61 5.17 27.04
C PHE A 139 4.53 6.38 27.28
N ALA A 140 4.90 6.70 28.53
CA ALA A 140 5.59 7.95 28.86
C ALA A 140 6.93 8.15 28.14
N ASP A 141 7.62 7.07 27.78
CA ASP A 141 8.92 7.10 27.09
C ASP A 141 8.82 7.10 25.56
N ASN A 142 7.63 6.94 24.97
CA ASN A 142 7.47 6.87 23.52
C ASN A 142 6.64 8.06 23.00
N ILE A 143 6.83 8.41 21.73
CA ILE A 143 6.05 9.41 21.00
C ILE A 143 5.26 8.72 19.90
N PHE A 144 3.99 9.11 19.73
CA PHE A 144 3.07 8.50 18.77
C PHE A 144 2.30 9.55 17.97
N ASP A 145 1.72 9.13 16.85
CA ASP A 145 0.77 9.91 16.04
C ASP A 145 1.26 11.35 15.71
N LYS A 146 0.43 12.37 15.96
CA LYS A 146 0.73 13.77 15.61
C LYS A 146 1.82 14.39 16.46
N ASP A 147 2.12 13.82 17.62
CA ASP A 147 3.19 14.33 18.48
C ASP A 147 4.56 14.04 17.85
N LEU A 148 4.66 12.96 17.07
CA LEU A 148 5.85 12.63 16.29
C LEU A 148 6.09 13.65 15.18
N LEU A 149 5.04 14.21 14.61
CA LEU A 149 5.16 15.22 13.55
C LEU A 149 5.59 16.61 14.08
N LYS A 150 5.41 16.86 15.38
CA LYS A 150 5.71 18.14 16.03
C LYS A 150 7.05 18.16 16.78
N ILE A 151 7.75 17.04 16.76
CA ILE A 151 9.03 16.92 17.45
C ILE A 151 10.02 17.96 16.89
N ASN A 152 10.66 18.70 17.78
CA ASN A 152 11.64 19.70 17.38
C ASN A 152 12.93 18.99 16.92
N VAL A 153 13.62 19.53 15.91
CA VAL A 153 14.96 19.07 15.45
C VAL A 153 15.93 18.77 16.60
N ASN A 154 15.90 19.57 17.69
CA ASN A 154 16.75 19.32 18.85
C ASN A 154 16.32 18.10 19.69
N GLU A 155 15.02 17.82 19.78
CA GLU A 155 14.45 16.72 20.55
C GLU A 155 14.46 15.41 19.74
N VAL A 156 14.41 15.49 18.40
CA VAL A 156 14.53 14.36 17.47
C VAL A 156 15.78 13.53 17.73
N ALA A 157 16.88 14.17 18.17
CA ALA A 157 18.12 13.49 18.51
C ALA A 157 17.99 12.48 19.68
N ASP A 158 16.99 12.65 20.54
CA ASP A 158 16.76 11.78 21.70
C ASP A 158 15.90 10.56 21.38
N TYR A 159 15.39 10.45 20.15
CA TYR A 159 14.52 9.36 19.72
C TYR A 159 15.07 8.64 18.49
N ASN A 160 14.78 7.34 18.41
CA ASN A 160 14.80 6.61 17.15
C ASN A 160 13.37 6.55 16.63
N ILE A 161 13.19 6.86 15.35
CA ILE A 161 11.86 6.96 14.71
C ILE A 161 11.71 5.76 13.79
N HIS A 162 10.63 5.01 13.99
CA HIS A 162 10.37 3.78 13.27
C HIS A 162 8.99 3.81 12.60
N PHE A 163 8.95 3.46 11.32
CA PHE A 163 7.74 3.14 10.58
C PHE A 163 7.70 1.62 10.42
N PRO A 164 6.87 0.88 11.17
CA PRO A 164 6.91 -0.59 11.19
C PRO A 164 6.51 -1.24 9.88
N MET A 165 5.91 -0.48 8.96
CA MET A 165 5.47 -0.96 7.66
C MET A 165 6.03 -0.10 6.53
N LYS A 166 6.52 -0.76 5.48
CA LYS A 166 7.07 -0.10 4.30
C LYS A 166 6.62 -0.82 3.03
N ARG A 167 6.07 -0.09 2.07
CA ARG A 167 5.57 -0.63 0.78
C ARG A 167 4.66 -1.88 0.93
N GLY A 168 3.83 -1.89 1.96
CA GLY A 168 2.90 -2.99 2.27
C GLY A 168 3.51 -4.24 2.95
N GLU A 169 4.78 -4.20 3.35
CA GLU A 169 5.44 -5.26 4.13
C GLU A 169 5.86 -4.72 5.51
N LEU A 170 6.29 -5.61 6.41
CA LEU A 170 7.02 -5.19 7.61
C LEU A 170 8.34 -4.51 7.20
N ASN A 171 8.68 -3.40 7.84
CA ASN A 171 9.90 -2.64 7.54
C ASN A 171 11.13 -3.32 8.16
N LEU A 172 11.59 -4.42 7.56
CA LEU A 172 12.75 -5.17 8.02
C LEU A 172 14.03 -4.61 7.39
N HIS A 173 15.04 -4.33 8.23
CA HIS A 173 16.35 -3.82 7.80
C HIS A 173 17.44 -4.06 8.85
N SER A 174 18.71 -3.85 8.48
CA SER A 174 19.87 -4.06 9.36
C SER A 174 20.10 -2.94 10.38
N ASN A 175 19.51 -1.76 10.18
CA ASN A 175 19.61 -0.66 11.14
C ASN A 175 18.79 -0.92 12.42
N VAL A 176 19.00 -0.08 13.44
CA VAL A 176 18.30 -0.16 14.73
C VAL A 176 16.78 -0.19 14.52
N GLY A 177 16.09 -1.15 15.15
CA GLY A 177 14.64 -1.31 15.05
C GLY A 177 14.16 -2.20 13.89
N GLY A 178 15.03 -2.57 12.95
CA GLY A 178 14.62 -3.33 11.76
C GLY A 178 14.54 -4.85 11.89
N SER A 179 14.77 -5.41 13.08
CA SER A 179 14.56 -6.85 13.30
C SER A 179 13.08 -7.18 13.40
N LEU A 180 12.67 -8.39 12.99
CA LEU A 180 11.27 -8.85 13.09
C LEU A 180 10.69 -8.65 14.49
N THR A 181 11.44 -9.00 15.52
CA THR A 181 11.03 -8.84 16.93
C THR A 181 10.84 -7.38 17.33
N SER A 182 11.70 -6.47 16.85
CA SER A 182 11.62 -5.03 17.12
C SER A 182 10.40 -4.44 16.42
N VAL A 183 10.22 -4.73 15.13
CA VAL A 183 9.05 -4.27 14.35
C VAL A 183 7.74 -4.77 14.96
N LEU A 184 7.65 -6.04 15.39
CA LEU A 184 6.46 -6.55 16.08
C LEU A 184 6.24 -5.88 17.44
N SER A 185 7.30 -5.47 18.15
CA SER A 185 7.19 -4.69 19.38
C SER A 185 6.71 -3.26 19.13
N ASP A 186 7.09 -2.65 18.01
CA ASP A 186 6.60 -1.34 17.59
C ASP A 186 5.12 -1.41 17.21
N LEU A 187 4.71 -2.42 16.44
CA LEU A 187 3.30 -2.69 16.14
C LEU A 187 2.48 -2.88 17.43
N GLU A 188 2.96 -3.70 18.37
CA GLU A 188 2.30 -3.88 19.66
C GLU A 188 2.11 -2.55 20.40
N ALA A 189 3.15 -1.72 20.46
CA ALA A 189 3.12 -0.45 21.16
C ALA A 189 2.17 0.55 20.50
N ILE A 190 2.22 0.70 19.18
CA ILE A 190 1.36 1.62 18.43
C ILE A 190 -0.11 1.20 18.53
N TRP A 191 -0.40 -0.10 18.37
CA TRP A 191 -1.77 -0.60 18.45
C TRP A 191 -2.31 -0.52 19.88
N SER A 192 -1.48 -0.79 20.88
CA SER A 192 -1.85 -0.60 22.29
C SER A 192 -2.13 0.86 22.60
N TYR A 193 -1.30 1.79 22.12
CA TYR A 193 -1.53 3.24 22.24
C TYR A 193 -2.86 3.64 21.60
N ALA A 194 -3.12 3.19 20.37
CA ALA A 194 -4.36 3.50 19.67
C ALA A 194 -5.61 3.00 20.43
N ILE A 195 -5.56 1.76 20.91
CA ILE A 195 -6.66 1.14 21.66
C ILE A 195 -6.86 1.83 23.02
N HIS A 196 -5.77 2.10 23.74
CA HIS A 196 -5.83 2.64 25.10
C HIS A 196 -6.14 4.14 25.11
N GLU A 197 -5.30 4.95 24.46
CA GLU A 197 -5.36 6.41 24.52
C GLU A 197 -6.39 7.00 23.57
N ARG A 198 -6.62 6.37 22.41
CA ARG A 198 -7.49 6.94 21.36
C ARG A 198 -8.88 6.34 21.32
N MET A 199 -9.02 5.06 21.66
CA MET A 199 -10.32 4.39 21.74
C MET A 199 -10.85 4.27 23.16
N GLU A 200 -10.05 4.63 24.17
CA GLU A 200 -10.40 4.55 25.60
C GLU A 200 -10.75 3.13 26.06
N ILE A 201 -10.03 2.13 25.54
CA ILE A 201 -10.22 0.71 25.88
C ILE A 201 -9.03 0.22 26.71
N PRO A 202 -9.23 -0.10 28.01
CA PRO A 202 -8.16 -0.64 28.83
C PRO A 202 -7.62 -1.96 28.27
N ARG A 203 -6.30 -2.11 28.17
CA ARG A 203 -5.64 -3.31 27.61
C ARG A 203 -6.12 -4.62 28.26
N LYS A 204 -6.37 -4.63 29.57
CA LYS A 204 -6.89 -5.80 30.31
C LYS A 204 -8.26 -6.28 29.82
N SER A 205 -9.04 -5.42 29.18
CA SER A 205 -10.37 -5.75 28.68
C SER A 205 -10.35 -6.46 27.32
N LEU A 206 -9.21 -6.47 26.60
CA LEU A 206 -9.09 -7.07 25.26
C LEU A 206 -9.43 -8.56 25.21
N VAL A 207 -9.32 -9.26 26.35
CA VAL A 207 -9.79 -10.66 26.50
C VAL A 207 -11.30 -10.84 26.24
N GLN A 208 -12.07 -9.76 26.16
CA GLN A 208 -13.49 -9.75 25.81
C GLN A 208 -13.76 -9.31 24.37
N TYR A 209 -12.73 -8.82 23.66
CA TYR A 209 -12.83 -8.27 22.31
C TYR A 209 -12.31 -9.26 21.27
N GLY A 210 -12.87 -9.19 20.08
CA GLY A 210 -12.32 -9.80 18.87
C GLY A 210 -11.56 -8.75 18.05
N ALA A 211 -10.47 -9.16 17.40
CA ALA A 211 -9.73 -8.32 16.47
C ALA A 211 -9.93 -8.76 15.02
N VAL A 212 -10.39 -7.89 14.14
CA VAL A 212 -10.33 -8.12 12.69
C VAL A 212 -9.04 -7.48 12.19
N LEU A 213 -8.14 -8.28 11.63
CA LEU A 213 -6.94 -7.78 10.99
C LEU A 213 -7.13 -7.77 9.48
N VAL A 214 -7.12 -6.57 8.91
CA VAL A 214 -7.07 -6.42 7.46
C VAL A 214 -5.64 -6.68 6.99
N VAL A 215 -5.47 -7.64 6.08
CA VAL A 215 -4.17 -8.09 5.58
C VAL A 215 -4.01 -7.74 4.09
N PRO A 216 -2.80 -7.50 3.59
CA PRO A 216 -2.60 -7.27 2.16
C PRO A 216 -2.99 -8.50 1.32
N ASP A 217 -3.50 -8.26 0.12
CA ASP A 217 -3.90 -9.34 -0.78
C ASP A 217 -2.75 -10.26 -1.21
N VAL A 218 -1.59 -9.65 -1.50
CA VAL A 218 -0.31 -10.36 -1.61
C VAL A 218 0.26 -10.47 -0.20
N TYR A 219 0.25 -11.64 0.42
CA TYR A 219 0.71 -11.82 1.81
C TYR A 219 1.85 -12.83 1.92
N ASN A 220 2.60 -12.70 3.03
CA ASN A 220 3.59 -13.67 3.49
C ASN A 220 3.02 -14.44 4.69
N ARG A 221 2.92 -15.76 4.58
CA ARG A 221 2.32 -16.64 5.62
C ARG A 221 3.03 -16.52 6.96
N SER A 222 4.36 -16.57 6.99
CA SER A 222 5.13 -16.45 8.23
C SER A 222 4.90 -15.11 8.92
N VAL A 223 4.77 -14.02 8.15
CA VAL A 223 4.40 -12.71 8.72
C VAL A 223 2.99 -12.73 9.31
N LEU A 224 2.01 -13.32 8.61
CA LEU A 224 0.64 -13.42 9.13
C LEU A 224 0.57 -14.24 10.42
N ARG A 225 1.33 -15.33 10.54
CA ARG A 225 1.49 -16.12 11.77
C ARG A 225 1.95 -15.26 12.94
N GLU A 226 2.98 -14.44 12.73
CA GLU A 226 3.49 -13.54 13.77
C GLU A 226 2.46 -12.47 14.15
N LEU A 227 1.69 -11.95 13.19
CA LEU A 227 0.62 -10.99 13.48
C LEU A 227 -0.56 -11.62 14.24
N VAL A 228 -0.93 -12.87 13.95
CA VAL A 228 -1.93 -13.62 14.73
C VAL A 228 -1.43 -13.83 16.16
N THR A 229 -0.17 -14.23 16.32
CA THR A 229 0.47 -14.36 17.65
C THR A 229 0.51 -13.04 18.40
N LEU A 230 0.78 -11.93 17.71
CA LEU A 230 0.72 -10.59 18.28
C LEU A 230 -0.69 -10.27 18.82
N LEU A 231 -1.74 -10.57 18.05
CA LEU A 231 -3.12 -10.29 18.48
C LEU A 231 -3.59 -11.19 19.63
N LEU A 232 -3.42 -12.51 19.49
CA LEU A 232 -3.99 -13.49 20.43
C LEU A 232 -3.14 -13.66 21.69
N THR A 233 -1.80 -13.64 21.57
CA THR A 233 -0.90 -13.95 22.69
C THR A 233 -0.36 -12.69 23.38
N ARG A 234 0.10 -11.69 22.62
CA ARG A 234 0.74 -10.48 23.19
C ARG A 234 -0.29 -9.42 23.60
N LEU A 235 -1.22 -9.09 22.70
CA LEU A 235 -2.31 -8.14 22.97
C LEU A 235 -3.48 -8.80 23.72
N LYS A 236 -3.57 -10.14 23.70
CA LYS A 236 -4.56 -10.94 24.45
C LYS A 236 -6.00 -10.68 24.03
N PHE A 237 -6.24 -10.51 22.73
CA PHE A 237 -7.59 -10.56 22.19
C PHE A 237 -8.22 -11.94 22.40
N ARG A 238 -9.54 -12.00 22.59
CA ARG A 238 -10.28 -13.28 22.72
C ARG A 238 -10.13 -14.15 21.48
N ALA A 239 -10.23 -13.51 20.33
CA ALA A 239 -10.22 -14.13 19.02
C ALA A 239 -9.76 -13.11 17.97
N CYS A 240 -9.32 -13.59 16.82
CA CYS A 240 -9.05 -12.74 15.68
C CYS A 240 -9.63 -13.29 14.38
N PHE A 241 -9.81 -12.41 13.42
CA PHE A 241 -10.36 -12.68 12.09
C PHE A 241 -9.39 -12.05 11.08
N LEU A 242 -8.85 -12.82 10.15
CA LEU A 242 -8.01 -12.29 9.08
C LEU A 242 -8.87 -12.00 7.85
N LEU A 243 -8.71 -10.83 7.24
CA LEU A 243 -9.44 -10.48 6.03
C LEU A 243 -8.54 -9.75 5.04
N GLN A 244 -8.49 -10.23 3.80
CA GLN A 244 -7.75 -9.54 2.74
C GLN A 244 -8.35 -8.16 2.43
N ASP A 245 -7.50 -7.15 2.24
CA ASP A 245 -7.86 -5.75 2.04
C ASP A 245 -8.78 -5.53 0.83
N HIS A 246 -8.57 -6.25 -0.27
CA HIS A 246 -9.40 -6.11 -1.47
C HIS A 246 -10.75 -6.80 -1.33
N VAL A 247 -10.81 -7.96 -0.65
CA VAL A 247 -12.09 -8.59 -0.27
C VAL A 247 -12.85 -7.67 0.67
N ALA A 248 -12.17 -7.09 1.67
CA ALA A 248 -12.78 -6.09 2.53
C ALA A 248 -13.28 -4.88 1.71
N ALA A 249 -12.54 -4.43 0.70
CA ALA A 249 -12.97 -3.32 -0.14
C ALA A 249 -14.27 -3.61 -0.91
N THR A 250 -14.45 -4.83 -1.45
CA THR A 250 -15.70 -5.18 -2.15
C THR A 250 -16.90 -5.21 -1.21
N PHE A 251 -16.76 -5.76 -0.01
CA PHE A 251 -17.81 -5.68 1.04
C PHE A 251 -18.12 -4.23 1.43
N GLY A 252 -17.09 -3.39 1.61
CA GLY A 252 -17.26 -1.98 1.97
C GLY A 252 -17.94 -1.17 0.86
N ALA A 253 -17.75 -1.57 -0.40
CA ALA A 253 -18.35 -0.97 -1.57
C ALA A 253 -19.73 -1.56 -1.93
N GLY A 254 -20.14 -2.66 -1.30
CA GLY A 254 -21.37 -3.40 -1.62
C GLY A 254 -21.33 -4.04 -3.01
N LEU A 255 -20.18 -4.59 -3.40
CA LEU A 255 -19.96 -5.22 -4.70
C LEU A 255 -19.71 -6.73 -4.53
N GLY A 256 -20.38 -7.56 -5.32
CA GLY A 256 -20.14 -9.01 -5.35
C GLY A 256 -18.88 -9.40 -6.14
N TYR A 257 -18.48 -8.56 -7.09
CA TYR A 257 -17.24 -8.69 -7.85
C TYR A 257 -16.64 -7.32 -8.15
N ALA A 258 -15.31 -7.24 -8.27
CA ALA A 258 -14.60 -6.07 -8.78
C ALA A 258 -13.12 -6.40 -9.05
N CYS A 259 -12.51 -5.70 -10.01
CA CYS A 259 -11.07 -5.51 -10.01
C CYS A 259 -10.74 -4.37 -9.05
N VAL A 260 -10.20 -4.69 -7.87
CA VAL A 260 -9.89 -3.70 -6.83
C VAL A 260 -8.50 -3.14 -7.08
N VAL A 261 -8.40 -1.82 -7.12
CA VAL A 261 -7.16 -1.07 -7.28
C VAL A 261 -6.98 -0.14 -6.07
N ASP A 262 -6.11 -0.54 -5.15
CA ASP A 262 -5.76 0.25 -3.97
C ASP A 262 -4.49 1.08 -4.24
N VAL A 263 -4.66 2.39 -4.36
CA VAL A 263 -3.54 3.34 -4.50
C VAL A 263 -3.22 3.92 -3.12
N GLY A 264 -2.20 3.35 -2.48
CA GLY A 264 -1.73 3.76 -1.16
C GLY A 264 -0.66 4.87 -1.21
N ASP A 265 -0.01 5.10 -0.08
CA ASP A 265 1.09 6.06 0.03
C ASP A 265 2.40 5.52 -0.57
N GLN A 266 2.78 4.29 -0.26
CA GLN A 266 4.07 3.72 -0.72
C GLN A 266 3.94 2.54 -1.69
N LYS A 267 2.70 2.05 -1.90
CA LYS A 267 2.37 0.92 -2.77
C LYS A 267 1.05 1.14 -3.49
N CYS A 268 0.92 0.49 -4.64
CA CYS A 268 -0.36 0.20 -5.28
C CYS A 268 -0.58 -1.31 -5.26
N SER A 269 -1.80 -1.78 -5.02
CA SER A 269 -2.15 -3.19 -5.17
C SER A 269 -3.35 -3.37 -6.07
N ILE A 270 -3.36 -4.47 -6.82
CA ILE A 270 -4.41 -4.83 -7.77
C ILE A 270 -4.77 -6.30 -7.54
N SER A 271 -6.07 -6.62 -7.54
CA SER A 271 -6.55 -7.99 -7.68
C SER A 271 -7.98 -8.04 -8.18
N CYS A 272 -8.38 -9.18 -8.72
CA CYS A 272 -9.75 -9.46 -9.11
C CYS A 272 -10.43 -10.27 -8.01
N VAL A 273 -11.54 -9.75 -7.49
CA VAL A 273 -12.35 -10.37 -6.43
C VAL A 273 -13.70 -10.76 -7.01
N GLU A 274 -14.12 -12.00 -6.77
CA GLU A 274 -15.47 -12.49 -7.08
C GLU A 274 -15.97 -13.35 -5.91
N ASP A 275 -17.22 -13.15 -5.50
CA ASP A 275 -17.90 -13.92 -4.45
C ASP A 275 -17.11 -14.01 -3.13
N GLY A 276 -16.45 -12.90 -2.77
CA GLY A 276 -15.66 -12.80 -1.53
C GLY A 276 -14.28 -13.45 -1.61
N ILE A 277 -13.82 -13.88 -2.80
CA ILE A 277 -12.52 -14.52 -3.01
C ILE A 277 -11.66 -13.67 -3.92
N SER A 278 -10.47 -13.27 -3.44
CA SER A 278 -9.42 -12.67 -4.26
C SER A 278 -8.68 -13.74 -5.06
N GLN A 279 -8.68 -13.64 -6.39
CA GLN A 279 -8.08 -14.64 -7.29
C GLN A 279 -6.54 -14.56 -7.22
N PRO A 280 -5.82 -15.61 -6.75
CA PRO A 280 -4.38 -15.57 -6.50
C PRO A 280 -3.54 -15.10 -7.69
N ASP A 281 -3.85 -15.60 -8.90
CA ASP A 281 -3.11 -15.29 -10.11
C ASP A 281 -3.25 -13.81 -10.54
N THR A 282 -4.25 -13.10 -10.03
CA THR A 282 -4.50 -11.69 -10.37
C THR A 282 -3.84 -10.73 -9.39
N ARG A 283 -3.27 -11.23 -8.29
CA ARG A 283 -2.76 -10.36 -7.22
C ARG A 283 -1.40 -9.76 -7.60
N VAL A 284 -1.37 -8.44 -7.65
CA VAL A 284 -0.17 -7.67 -8.01
C VAL A 284 0.04 -6.57 -6.99
N ARG A 285 1.29 -6.34 -6.60
CA ARG A 285 1.68 -5.16 -5.81
C ARG A 285 2.84 -4.43 -6.45
N LEU A 286 2.66 -3.13 -6.66
CA LEU A 286 3.64 -2.21 -7.21
C LEU A 286 4.26 -1.41 -6.06
N GLY A 287 5.59 -1.34 -6.03
CA GLY A 287 6.35 -0.65 -4.98
C GLY A 287 6.40 0.87 -5.15
N TYR A 288 5.28 1.52 -5.49
CA TYR A 288 5.17 2.99 -5.57
C TYR A 288 3.77 3.46 -5.18
N GLY A 289 3.63 4.71 -4.74
CA GLY A 289 2.33 5.31 -4.42
C GLY A 289 2.36 6.84 -4.28
N GLY A 290 1.42 7.38 -3.50
CA GLY A 290 1.28 8.82 -3.25
C GLY A 290 2.51 9.54 -2.66
N GLY A 291 3.35 8.86 -1.90
CA GLY A 291 4.61 9.37 -1.37
C GLY A 291 5.65 9.57 -2.47
N ASP A 292 5.72 8.65 -3.43
CA ASP A 292 6.60 8.80 -4.61
C ASP A 292 6.10 9.94 -5.52
N VAL A 293 4.78 10.09 -5.68
CA VAL A 293 4.17 11.25 -6.37
C VAL A 293 4.51 12.56 -5.64
N THR A 294 4.57 12.54 -4.31
CA THR A 294 4.96 13.71 -3.51
C THR A 294 6.41 14.11 -3.77
N GLN A 295 7.32 13.13 -3.89
CA GLN A 295 8.72 13.39 -4.25
C GLN A 295 8.86 13.94 -5.68
N VAL A 296 8.10 13.40 -6.64
CA VAL A 296 8.05 13.95 -8.01
C VAL A 296 7.55 15.39 -7.98
N PHE A 297 6.46 15.65 -7.25
CA PHE A 297 5.93 17.00 -7.10
C PHE A 297 6.96 17.94 -6.49
N TYR A 298 7.67 17.51 -5.44
CA TYR A 298 8.72 18.31 -4.82
C TYR A 298 9.88 18.65 -5.78
N ALA A 299 10.34 17.68 -6.56
CA ALA A 299 11.36 17.91 -7.60
C ALA A 299 10.90 18.97 -8.61
N LEU A 300 9.63 18.93 -9.03
CA LEU A 300 9.04 19.93 -9.93
C LEU A 300 8.93 21.31 -9.28
N LEU A 301 8.49 21.37 -8.01
CA LEU A 301 8.41 22.62 -7.25
C LEU A 301 9.80 23.28 -7.11
N ARG A 302 10.83 22.50 -6.79
CA ARG A 302 12.22 23.00 -6.69
C ARG A 302 12.68 23.61 -8.02
N LYS A 303 12.33 22.97 -9.14
CA LYS A 303 12.62 23.49 -10.48
C LYS A 303 11.90 24.83 -10.74
N CYS A 304 10.67 24.97 -10.26
CA CYS A 304 9.90 26.21 -10.27
C CYS A 304 10.33 27.21 -9.17
N CYS A 305 11.53 27.07 -8.58
CA CYS A 305 12.07 27.92 -7.52
C CYS A 305 11.14 28.02 -6.30
N PHE A 306 10.66 26.88 -5.78
CA PHE A 306 9.82 26.81 -4.58
C PHE A 306 10.29 27.78 -3.47
N PRO A 307 9.42 28.67 -2.97
CA PRO A 307 9.88 29.83 -2.21
C PRO A 307 10.30 29.51 -0.78
N TYR A 308 9.87 28.37 -0.22
CA TYR A 308 10.33 27.89 1.08
C TYR A 308 11.68 27.16 0.92
N LYS A 309 12.76 27.93 0.96
CA LYS A 309 14.13 27.46 0.67
C LYS A 309 14.73 26.56 1.74
N ASP A 310 14.26 26.70 2.98
CA ASP A 310 14.76 25.94 4.13
C ASP A 310 14.03 24.59 4.30
N CYS A 311 13.14 24.24 3.36
CA CYS A 311 12.39 22.98 3.35
C CYS A 311 13.32 21.77 3.37
N ASN A 312 13.28 20.97 4.44
CA ASN A 312 14.09 19.76 4.60
C ASN A 312 13.25 18.57 5.01
N ILE A 313 12.92 17.72 4.04
CA ILE A 313 11.98 16.62 4.21
C ILE A 313 12.61 15.34 4.79
N GLU A 314 13.94 15.28 4.84
CA GLU A 314 14.67 14.12 5.39
C GLU A 314 14.79 14.25 6.92
N ASP A 315 14.99 15.47 7.43
CA ASP A 315 15.18 15.74 8.86
C ASP A 315 13.95 16.36 9.55
N ASP A 316 13.01 16.95 8.81
CA ASP A 316 11.81 17.60 9.34
C ASP A 316 10.52 16.96 8.79
N TYR A 317 9.84 16.20 9.66
CA TYR A 317 8.59 15.52 9.35
C TYR A 317 7.44 16.49 9.03
N ASP A 318 7.43 17.70 9.59
CA ASP A 318 6.41 18.72 9.31
C ASP A 318 6.56 19.26 7.89
N ASP A 319 7.80 19.41 7.39
CA ASP A 319 8.07 19.78 5.99
C ASP A 319 7.64 18.67 5.01
N ALA A 320 7.87 17.41 5.37
CA ALA A 320 7.38 16.28 4.57
C ALA A 320 5.84 16.26 4.49
N VAL A 321 5.16 16.46 5.62
CA VAL A 321 3.68 16.56 5.69
C VAL A 321 3.17 17.78 4.92
N LEU A 322 3.87 18.92 4.97
CA LEU A 322 3.54 20.08 4.15
C LEU A 322 3.49 19.69 2.67
N LEU A 323 4.51 19.02 2.13
CA LEU A 323 4.53 18.62 0.72
C LEU A 323 3.40 17.65 0.36
N MET A 324 3.09 16.71 1.24
CA MET A 324 1.94 15.82 1.05
C MET A 324 0.64 16.61 0.93
N ASN A 325 0.43 17.59 1.84
CA ASN A 325 -0.74 18.46 1.83
C ASN A 325 -0.81 19.31 0.56
N LEU A 326 0.34 19.84 0.08
CA LEU A 326 0.38 20.59 -1.17
C LEU A 326 0.02 19.73 -2.38
N LYS A 327 0.55 18.49 -2.46
CA LYS A 327 0.17 17.52 -3.48
C LYS A 327 -1.34 17.26 -3.43
N GLU A 328 -1.89 16.92 -2.27
CA GLU A 328 -3.32 16.59 -2.14
C GLU A 328 -4.24 17.77 -2.46
N LYS A 329 -3.80 19.01 -2.17
CA LYS A 329 -4.58 20.22 -2.42
C LYS A 329 -4.53 20.68 -3.88
N PHE A 330 -3.40 20.50 -4.56
CA PHE A 330 -3.16 21.15 -5.85
C PHE A 330 -3.01 20.19 -7.04
N CYS A 331 -2.59 18.94 -6.85
CA CYS A 331 -2.45 18.00 -7.97
C CYS A 331 -3.81 17.56 -8.53
N HIS A 332 -3.90 17.37 -9.84
CA HIS A 332 -5.10 16.89 -10.53
C HIS A 332 -4.75 16.23 -11.87
N LEU A 333 -5.65 15.39 -12.39
CA LEU A 333 -5.61 14.80 -13.72
C LEU A 333 -6.73 15.38 -14.58
N ASN A 334 -6.71 16.71 -14.71
CA ASN A 334 -7.58 17.47 -15.59
C ASN A 334 -6.72 18.31 -16.53
N LEU A 335 -6.70 17.93 -17.82
CA LEU A 335 -5.88 18.59 -18.84
C LEU A 335 -6.44 19.96 -19.27
N GLU A 336 -7.70 20.26 -18.95
CA GLU A 336 -8.33 21.56 -19.25
C GLU A 336 -7.77 22.68 -18.38
N ILE A 337 -7.26 22.33 -17.19
CA ILE A 337 -6.59 23.29 -16.31
C ILE A 337 -5.16 23.50 -16.84
N CYS A 338 -4.90 24.72 -17.30
CA CYS A 338 -3.59 25.15 -17.79
C CYS A 338 -3.29 26.60 -17.38
N GLY A 339 -2.04 27.03 -17.59
CA GLY A 339 -1.55 28.35 -17.21
C GLY A 339 -1.05 28.44 -15.76
N ALA A 340 -0.34 29.52 -15.47
CA ALA A 340 0.16 29.82 -14.13
C ALA A 340 -0.99 30.28 -13.22
N GLN A 341 -1.15 29.63 -12.06
CA GLN A 341 -2.13 29.96 -11.04
C GLN A 341 -1.44 30.34 -9.75
N GLU A 342 -1.81 31.48 -9.18
CA GLU A 342 -1.34 31.90 -7.87
C GLU A 342 -2.07 31.11 -6.76
N LYS A 343 -1.29 30.58 -5.82
CA LYS A 343 -1.73 29.82 -4.66
C LYS A 343 -0.94 30.28 -3.43
N TYR A 344 -1.34 29.78 -2.26
CA TYR A 344 -0.62 30.03 -1.02
C TYR A 344 -0.55 28.78 -0.14
N PHE A 345 0.46 28.75 0.72
CA PHE A 345 0.60 27.80 1.80
C PHE A 345 1.18 28.47 3.05
N GLU A 346 1.03 27.80 4.19
CA GLU A 346 1.52 28.28 5.47
C GLU A 346 2.53 27.29 6.05
N VAL A 347 3.57 27.82 6.67
CA VAL A 347 4.60 27.07 7.40
C VAL A 347 4.57 27.57 8.83
N SER A 348 4.34 26.65 9.78
CA SER A 348 4.28 26.98 11.21
C SER A 348 5.42 26.29 11.95
N LYS A 349 6.48 27.05 12.24
CA LYS A 349 7.60 26.60 13.09
C LYS A 349 7.45 27.20 14.49
N PRO A 350 8.11 26.65 15.53
CA PRO A 350 7.90 27.07 16.93
C PRO A 350 8.03 28.58 17.21
N LYS A 351 8.80 29.31 16.40
CA LYS A 351 9.04 30.75 16.57
C LYS A 351 8.42 31.63 15.48
N LYS A 352 7.92 31.03 14.38
CA LYS A 352 7.52 31.77 13.18
C LYS A 352 6.37 31.07 12.49
N ARG A 353 5.36 31.85 12.10
CA ARG A 353 4.31 31.42 11.19
C ARG A 353 4.42 32.25 9.92
N LEU A 354 4.68 31.59 8.79
CA LEU A 354 4.97 32.24 7.52
C LEU A 354 3.95 31.82 6.48
N ARG A 355 3.39 32.78 5.75
CA ARG A 355 2.56 32.54 4.57
C ARG A 355 3.38 32.80 3.31
N TYR A 356 3.42 31.82 2.42
CA TYR A 356 4.09 31.91 1.13
C TYR A 356 3.06 31.96 0.01
N THR A 357 3.17 32.96 -0.86
CA THR A 357 2.40 33.05 -2.11
C THR A 357 3.26 32.62 -3.27
N PHE A 358 2.78 31.70 -4.10
CA PHE A 358 3.55 31.10 -5.18
C PHE A 358 2.66 30.75 -6.36
N GLN A 359 3.26 30.70 -7.54
CA GLN A 359 2.60 30.25 -8.75
C GLN A 359 2.85 28.76 -8.96
N LEU A 360 1.80 28.09 -9.42
CA LEU A 360 1.80 26.72 -9.88
C LEU A 360 1.30 26.62 -11.32
N GLY A 361 1.71 25.61 -12.07
CA GLY A 361 1.22 25.31 -13.41
C GLY A 361 1.15 23.81 -13.70
N ASP A 362 1.89 23.37 -14.73
CA ASP A 362 1.80 22.01 -15.25
C ASP A 362 2.31 20.94 -14.28
N GLU A 363 3.11 21.30 -13.27
CA GLU A 363 3.58 20.40 -12.21
C GLU A 363 2.44 19.72 -11.44
N CYS A 364 1.29 20.40 -11.31
CA CYS A 364 0.10 19.85 -10.67
C CYS A 364 -0.48 18.65 -11.43
N VAL A 365 -0.24 18.58 -12.74
CA VAL A 365 -0.68 17.47 -13.61
C VAL A 365 0.45 16.48 -13.85
N VAL A 366 1.67 16.96 -14.05
CA VAL A 366 2.84 16.10 -14.34
C VAL A 366 3.18 15.21 -13.15
N ALA A 367 3.04 15.69 -11.90
CA ALA A 367 3.29 14.87 -10.73
C ALA A 367 2.40 13.62 -10.64
N PRO A 368 1.04 13.72 -10.64
CA PRO A 368 0.19 12.54 -10.60
C PRO A 368 0.28 11.66 -11.86
N LEU A 369 0.68 12.23 -13.00
CA LEU A 369 0.96 11.45 -14.22
C LEU A 369 2.11 10.47 -14.08
N SER A 370 2.99 10.63 -13.08
CA SER A 370 4.07 9.67 -12.80
C SER A 370 3.59 8.25 -12.47
N LEU A 371 2.31 8.06 -12.11
CA LEU A 371 1.71 6.73 -11.93
C LEU A 371 1.49 5.98 -13.27
N PHE A 372 1.52 6.71 -14.40
CA PHE A 372 1.35 6.19 -15.76
C PHE A 372 2.61 6.39 -16.61
N HIS A 373 3.43 7.39 -16.28
CA HIS A 373 4.74 7.69 -16.86
C HIS A 373 5.81 7.47 -15.79
N THR A 374 6.06 6.20 -15.51
CA THR A 374 6.80 5.74 -14.33
C THR A 374 8.29 6.05 -14.38
N GLU A 375 8.82 6.49 -15.51
CA GLU A 375 10.19 7.01 -15.62
C GLU A 375 10.40 8.22 -14.70
N LEU A 376 9.34 9.00 -14.43
CA LEU A 376 9.38 10.09 -13.45
C LEU A 376 9.63 9.59 -12.02
N LEU A 377 9.26 8.35 -11.71
CA LEU A 377 9.44 7.74 -10.39
C LEU A 377 10.87 7.23 -10.15
N ASN A 378 11.73 7.25 -11.17
CA ASN A 378 13.13 6.82 -11.04
C ASN A 378 13.92 7.61 -9.99
N ILE A 379 13.46 8.84 -9.69
CA ILE A 379 14.05 9.69 -8.65
C ILE A 379 14.02 9.05 -7.26
N THR A 380 13.07 8.15 -6.99
CA THR A 380 12.93 7.42 -5.71
C THR A 380 13.33 5.95 -5.85
N GLY A 381 14.14 5.65 -6.87
CA GLY A 381 14.67 4.32 -7.17
C GLY A 381 14.19 3.80 -8.53
N LYS A 382 15.16 3.44 -9.38
CA LYS A 382 14.93 2.90 -10.75
C LYS A 382 14.33 1.50 -10.72
N GLN A 383 14.86 0.61 -9.88
CA GLN A 383 14.41 -0.77 -9.81
C GLN A 383 13.35 -0.94 -8.73
N ARG A 384 12.17 -1.42 -9.13
CA ARG A 384 11.08 -1.76 -8.22
C ARG A 384 10.52 -3.12 -8.60
N LEU A 385 10.74 -4.09 -7.72
CA LEU A 385 10.20 -5.43 -7.91
C LEU A 385 8.67 -5.37 -7.79
N VAL A 386 8.01 -5.89 -8.82
CA VAL A 386 6.58 -6.22 -8.74
C VAL A 386 6.46 -7.44 -7.85
N ARG A 387 5.63 -7.36 -6.81
CA ARG A 387 5.38 -8.49 -5.92
C ARG A 387 4.11 -9.20 -6.35
N LEU A 388 4.22 -10.50 -6.56
CA LEU A 388 3.09 -11.39 -6.84
C LEU A 388 2.82 -12.28 -5.63
N GLN A 389 1.65 -12.90 -5.57
CA GLN A 389 1.35 -13.89 -4.55
C GLN A 389 2.13 -15.17 -4.82
N TYR A 390 3.08 -15.51 -3.95
CA TYR A 390 3.72 -16.82 -3.98
C TYR A 390 2.72 -17.92 -3.60
N ARG A 391 2.82 -19.07 -4.25
CA ARG A 391 2.02 -20.25 -3.94
C ARG A 391 2.37 -20.78 -2.54
N TYR A 392 1.43 -21.48 -1.91
CA TYR A 392 1.64 -22.07 -0.59
C TYR A 392 2.88 -22.99 -0.55
N SER A 393 3.14 -23.73 -1.64
CA SER A 393 4.29 -24.63 -1.76
C SER A 393 5.65 -23.93 -1.81
N GLN A 394 5.67 -22.61 -1.99
CA GLN A 394 6.88 -21.78 -2.07
C GLN A 394 7.13 -21.00 -0.77
N GLN A 395 6.18 -21.00 0.15
CA GLN A 395 6.26 -20.29 1.42
C GLN A 395 6.38 -21.31 2.55
N SER A 396 7.52 -21.99 2.61
CA SER A 396 7.71 -23.03 3.63
C SER A 396 7.75 -22.43 5.03
N ASP A 397 7.06 -23.09 5.96
CA ASP A 397 7.05 -22.70 7.37
C ASP A 397 7.44 -23.89 8.23
N PRO A 398 8.59 -23.84 8.94
CA PRO A 398 9.05 -24.95 9.78
C PRO A 398 8.10 -25.33 10.92
N GLU A 399 7.20 -24.43 11.33
CA GLU A 399 6.20 -24.71 12.37
C GLU A 399 4.92 -25.34 11.80
N ASP A 400 4.81 -25.48 10.48
CA ASP A 400 3.66 -26.04 9.81
C ASP A 400 3.87 -27.55 9.56
N CYS A 401 3.19 -28.39 10.33
CA CYS A 401 3.30 -29.84 10.20
C CYS A 401 2.78 -30.40 8.87
N PHE A 402 2.03 -29.59 8.10
CA PHE A 402 1.57 -29.92 6.75
C PHE A 402 2.29 -29.08 5.69
N ASP A 403 3.48 -28.58 6.02
CA ASP A 403 4.32 -27.88 5.07
C ASP A 403 4.68 -28.79 3.88
N ALA A 404 4.55 -28.29 2.65
CA ALA A 404 4.73 -29.08 1.46
C ALA A 404 6.21 -29.54 1.29
N GLU A 405 7.16 -28.73 1.72
CA GLU A 405 8.58 -29.05 1.71
C GLU A 405 8.91 -30.07 2.79
N TYR A 406 8.39 -29.88 4.01
CA TYR A 406 8.51 -30.86 5.09
C TYR A 406 7.92 -32.22 4.71
N ILE A 407 6.70 -32.27 4.14
CA ILE A 407 6.07 -33.52 3.70
C ILE A 407 6.90 -34.18 2.59
N ARG A 408 7.44 -33.39 1.66
CA ARG A 408 8.30 -33.90 0.58
C ARG A 408 9.61 -34.49 1.11
N GLU A 409 10.25 -33.83 2.07
CA GLU A 409 11.52 -34.28 2.66
C GLU A 409 11.34 -35.45 3.64
N THR A 410 10.27 -35.43 4.44
CA THR A 410 10.00 -36.44 5.48
C THR A 410 9.11 -37.58 5.05
N GLY A 411 8.45 -37.44 3.88
CA GLY A 411 7.72 -38.48 3.17
C GLY A 411 8.66 -39.58 2.74
N ARG A 412 9.00 -40.48 3.66
CA ARG A 412 9.86 -41.64 3.39
C ARG A 412 9.23 -42.54 2.33
N VAL A 413 9.97 -42.76 1.25
CA VAL A 413 10.73 -44.00 1.01
C VAL A 413 10.29 -45.15 1.92
N ARG A 414 9.08 -45.70 1.72
CA ARG A 414 8.58 -46.83 2.50
C ARG A 414 8.86 -48.19 1.83
N ASN A 415 9.60 -48.20 0.72
CA ASN A 415 10.19 -49.41 0.14
C ASN A 415 11.64 -49.12 -0.24
N GLY A 416 12.57 -49.81 0.40
CA GLY A 416 14.01 -49.67 0.19
C GLY A 416 14.47 -50.04 -1.22
N ARG A 417 14.34 -49.09 -2.15
CA ARG A 417 15.11 -48.97 -3.39
C ARG A 417 15.36 -47.50 -3.65
N GLY A 418 16.27 -46.93 -2.86
CA GLY A 418 16.87 -45.65 -3.21
C GLY A 418 17.56 -45.80 -4.57
N ASP A 419 17.28 -44.86 -5.46
CA ASP A 419 18.12 -44.46 -6.58
C ASP A 419 17.95 -45.12 -7.97
N GLN A 420 16.89 -45.90 -8.26
CA GLN A 420 16.71 -46.49 -9.61
C GLN A 420 15.27 -46.54 -10.17
N LEU A 421 14.50 -45.45 -10.06
CA LEU A 421 13.30 -45.26 -10.90
C LEU A 421 13.31 -43.86 -11.55
N LEU A 422 14.44 -43.55 -12.18
CA LEU A 422 14.43 -42.70 -13.36
C LEU A 422 13.89 -43.58 -14.51
N GLU A 423 12.81 -43.12 -15.14
CA GLU A 423 12.14 -43.71 -16.31
C GLU A 423 11.37 -45.04 -16.10
N GLY A 424 10.02 -44.94 -16.06
CA GLY A 424 9.15 -45.93 -16.71
C GLY A 424 8.39 -46.93 -15.82
N VAL A 425 7.06 -46.84 -15.89
CA VAL A 425 6.02 -47.88 -15.73
C VAL A 425 5.88 -48.57 -14.35
N MET A 426 4.69 -48.41 -13.75
CA MET A 426 4.24 -49.19 -12.58
C MET A 426 3.70 -50.57 -12.97
N PRO A 427 4.00 -51.67 -12.24
CA PRO A 427 3.26 -52.91 -12.35
C PRO A 427 2.04 -52.93 -11.42
N VAL A 428 1.00 -53.64 -11.87
CA VAL A 428 -0.32 -53.78 -11.25
C VAL A 428 -0.34 -54.99 -10.29
N THR A 429 -1.19 -54.90 -9.26
CA THR A 429 -1.78 -55.94 -8.37
C THR A 429 -1.10 -56.29 -7.03
N GLY A 430 -1.97 -56.43 -6.01
CA GLY A 430 -1.71 -57.15 -4.76
C GLY A 430 -2.56 -56.67 -3.57
N GLU A 431 -3.73 -57.27 -3.38
CA GLU A 431 -4.69 -57.02 -2.30
C GLU A 431 -4.08 -57.15 -0.88
N THR A 432 -4.43 -56.24 0.03
CA THR A 432 -4.67 -56.54 1.46
C THR A 432 -5.46 -55.40 2.10
N ALA A 433 -6.40 -55.78 2.95
CA ALA A 433 -7.42 -54.95 3.56
C ALA A 433 -6.90 -54.21 4.81
N ASP A 434 -7.66 -53.17 5.18
CA ASP A 434 -7.61 -52.37 6.40
C ASP A 434 -6.54 -51.28 6.46
N ASP A 435 -6.92 -50.08 5.98
CA ASP A 435 -6.71 -48.81 6.69
C ASP A 435 -7.65 -47.75 6.10
N GLU A 436 -8.35 -47.02 6.97
CA GLU A 436 -9.23 -45.90 6.62
C GLU A 436 -8.48 -44.87 5.76
N LEU A 437 -8.88 -44.77 4.49
CA LEU A 437 -8.37 -43.81 3.54
C LEU A 437 -8.79 -42.39 3.96
N VAL A 438 -7.82 -41.60 4.42
CA VAL A 438 -7.87 -40.16 4.19
C VAL A 438 -7.82 -39.98 2.67
N VAL A 439 -8.94 -39.59 2.08
CA VAL A 439 -9.03 -39.21 0.67
C VAL A 439 -8.25 -37.90 0.54
N VAL A 440 -6.94 -37.99 0.32
CA VAL A 440 -6.18 -36.90 -0.26
C VAL A 440 -6.50 -36.96 -1.75
N ASP A 441 -7.23 -35.96 -2.25
CA ASP A 441 -7.46 -35.82 -3.69
C ASP A 441 -6.10 -35.82 -4.40
N ASN A 442 -5.74 -36.96 -5.00
CA ASN A 442 -4.57 -37.14 -5.84
C ASN A 442 -4.82 -36.40 -7.17
N TYR A 443 -4.68 -35.08 -7.16
CA TYR A 443 -4.50 -34.31 -8.39
C TYR A 443 -3.00 -34.31 -8.75
N GLU A 444 -2.64 -35.18 -9.70
CA GLU A 444 -1.53 -35.02 -10.66
C GLU A 444 -0.36 -34.11 -10.21
N VAL A 445 0.51 -34.62 -9.34
CA VAL A 445 1.64 -33.86 -8.76
C VAL A 445 2.92 -33.96 -9.61
N GLU A 446 3.07 -35.01 -10.43
CA GLU A 446 4.35 -35.31 -11.09
C GLU A 446 4.58 -34.56 -12.41
N GLU A 447 3.60 -34.42 -13.30
CA GLU A 447 3.78 -33.67 -14.57
C GLU A 447 3.79 -32.14 -14.37
N ARG A 448 3.26 -31.66 -13.24
CA ARG A 448 3.20 -30.24 -12.92
C ARG A 448 4.57 -29.68 -12.53
N SER A 449 5.40 -30.43 -11.81
CA SER A 449 6.61 -29.91 -11.17
C SER A 449 7.68 -29.35 -12.14
N ASN A 450 7.83 -29.93 -13.34
CA ASN A 450 8.74 -29.39 -14.38
C ASN A 450 8.13 -28.22 -15.18
N ASN A 451 6.81 -28.17 -15.33
CA ASN A 451 6.10 -27.02 -15.92
C ASN A 451 5.97 -25.84 -14.94
N LEU A 452 6.09 -26.08 -13.63
CA LEU A 452 6.00 -25.07 -12.57
C LEU A 452 7.19 -24.10 -12.55
N ARG A 453 8.44 -24.58 -12.69
CA ARG A 453 9.63 -23.70 -12.74
C ARG A 453 9.68 -22.83 -14.00
N ASN A 454 9.09 -23.29 -15.10
CA ASN A 454 8.97 -22.50 -16.33
C ASN A 454 7.91 -21.41 -16.17
N THR A 455 6.73 -21.73 -15.62
CA THR A 455 5.66 -20.75 -15.36
C THR A 455 6.07 -19.67 -14.36
N GLU A 456 6.93 -19.95 -13.37
CA GLU A 456 7.45 -18.96 -12.41
C GLU A 456 8.31 -17.87 -13.07
N LYS A 457 9.28 -18.29 -13.91
CA LYS A 457 10.06 -17.34 -14.71
C LYS A 457 9.15 -16.57 -15.65
N ASP A 458 8.16 -17.23 -16.24
CA ASP A 458 7.23 -16.59 -17.17
C ASP A 458 6.33 -15.54 -16.47
N GLU A 459 5.92 -15.75 -15.22
CA GLU A 459 5.11 -14.80 -14.44
C GLU A 459 5.90 -13.57 -13.99
N GLU A 460 7.12 -13.75 -13.47
CA GLU A 460 8.01 -12.64 -13.17
C GLU A 460 8.41 -11.90 -14.45
N LEU A 461 8.63 -12.63 -15.55
CA LEU A 461 8.91 -12.05 -16.86
C LEU A 461 7.71 -11.27 -17.42
N TYR A 462 6.48 -11.74 -17.17
CA TYR A 462 5.24 -11.09 -17.60
C TYR A 462 5.07 -9.69 -17.00
N TYR A 463 5.53 -9.50 -15.76
CA TYR A 463 5.61 -8.19 -15.13
C TYR A 463 6.97 -7.51 -15.25
N SER A 464 8.01 -8.20 -15.74
CA SER A 464 9.28 -7.58 -16.08
C SER A 464 9.12 -6.68 -17.30
N SER A 465 9.60 -5.44 -17.19
CA SER A 465 9.78 -4.58 -18.36
C SER A 465 11.10 -4.97 -19.02
N THR A 466 11.16 -4.93 -20.35
CA THR A 466 12.34 -5.31 -21.16
C THR A 466 13.61 -4.49 -20.87
N ASN A 467 13.58 -3.51 -19.95
CA ASN A 467 14.68 -2.62 -19.57
C ASN A 467 14.66 -2.23 -18.07
N GLU A 468 14.23 -3.12 -17.15
CA GLU A 468 14.15 -2.81 -15.70
C GLU A 468 13.22 -1.62 -15.34
N GLN A 469 12.34 -1.22 -16.26
CA GLN A 469 11.41 -0.10 -16.05
C GLN A 469 10.30 -0.47 -15.07
N ILE A 470 9.93 0.51 -14.25
CA ILE A 470 8.80 0.41 -13.32
C ILE A 470 7.50 0.23 -14.11
N VAL A 471 6.69 -0.77 -13.76
CA VAL A 471 5.42 -1.05 -14.48
C VAL A 471 4.39 0.06 -14.23
N PRO A 472 3.81 0.69 -15.28
CA PRO A 472 2.71 1.64 -15.15
C PRO A 472 1.44 1.03 -14.55
N LEU A 473 0.66 1.84 -13.82
CA LEU A 473 -0.51 1.36 -13.08
C LEU A 473 -1.61 0.82 -14.01
N ASP A 474 -1.90 1.51 -15.10
CA ASP A 474 -2.88 1.09 -16.11
C ASP A 474 -2.50 -0.25 -16.76
N LEU A 475 -1.22 -0.40 -17.14
CA LEU A 475 -0.71 -1.65 -17.68
C LEU A 475 -0.80 -2.81 -16.67
N ALA A 476 -0.48 -2.54 -15.39
CA ALA A 476 -0.59 -3.55 -14.33
C ALA A 476 -2.05 -4.00 -14.11
N ILE A 477 -3.02 -3.10 -14.25
CA ILE A 477 -4.45 -3.42 -14.14
C ILE A 477 -4.89 -4.34 -15.28
N VAL A 478 -4.54 -3.98 -16.52
CA VAL A 478 -4.85 -4.83 -17.70
C VAL A 478 -4.21 -6.21 -17.53
N ARG A 479 -2.92 -6.27 -17.18
CA ARG A 479 -2.20 -7.54 -16.93
C ARG A 479 -2.83 -8.38 -15.82
N SER A 480 -3.28 -7.74 -14.74
CA SER A 480 -3.99 -8.43 -13.65
C SER A 480 -5.31 -9.03 -14.14
N ILE A 481 -6.12 -8.27 -14.88
CA ILE A 481 -7.42 -8.75 -15.39
C ILE A 481 -7.22 -9.86 -16.41
N GLU A 482 -6.21 -9.78 -17.28
CA GLU A 482 -5.91 -10.81 -18.27
C GLU A 482 -5.51 -12.17 -17.66
N ARG A 483 -5.09 -12.19 -16.39
CA ARG A 483 -4.84 -13.42 -15.62
C ARG A 483 -6.11 -14.06 -15.03
N CYS A 484 -7.28 -13.47 -15.24
CA CYS A 484 -8.54 -14.15 -14.92
C CYS A 484 -8.74 -15.40 -15.79
N SER A 485 -9.33 -16.44 -15.22
CA SER A 485 -9.47 -17.77 -15.85
C SER A 485 -10.43 -17.82 -17.04
N SER A 486 -11.42 -16.91 -17.11
CA SER A 486 -12.45 -16.89 -18.14
C SER A 486 -12.69 -15.48 -18.70
N ASP A 487 -13.10 -15.40 -19.97
CA ASP A 487 -13.46 -14.13 -20.60
C ASP A 487 -14.68 -13.47 -19.96
N ASP A 488 -15.57 -14.25 -19.35
CA ASP A 488 -16.71 -13.72 -18.58
C ASP A 488 -16.26 -13.03 -17.30
N MET A 489 -15.27 -13.60 -16.60
CA MET A 489 -14.63 -12.95 -15.47
C MET A 489 -13.93 -11.66 -15.93
N LYS A 490 -13.16 -11.70 -17.03
CA LYS A 490 -12.51 -10.50 -17.59
C LYS A 490 -13.51 -9.39 -17.89
N ARG A 491 -14.65 -9.73 -18.52
CA ARG A 491 -15.76 -8.81 -18.79
C ARG A 491 -16.28 -8.16 -17.51
N LYS A 492 -16.54 -8.95 -16.46
CA LYS A 492 -16.98 -8.44 -15.14
C LYS A 492 -15.95 -7.50 -14.52
N MET A 493 -14.66 -7.85 -14.60
CA MET A 493 -13.57 -7.07 -14.02
C MET A 493 -13.34 -5.74 -14.74
N TYR A 494 -13.35 -5.72 -16.09
CA TYR A 494 -13.29 -4.46 -16.84
C TYR A 494 -14.54 -3.59 -16.60
N GLY A 495 -15.72 -4.21 -16.50
CA GLY A 495 -16.98 -3.52 -16.20
C GLY A 495 -17.11 -3.04 -14.75
N CYS A 496 -16.17 -3.38 -13.86
CA CYS A 496 -16.17 -2.94 -12.48
C CYS A 496 -14.74 -2.87 -11.88
N ILE A 497 -14.03 -1.79 -12.18
CA ILE A 497 -12.73 -1.48 -11.57
C ILE A 497 -12.98 -0.58 -10.36
N LEU A 498 -12.88 -1.12 -9.15
CA LEU A 498 -13.09 -0.37 -7.91
C LEU A 498 -11.80 0.35 -7.48
N LEU A 499 -11.82 1.68 -7.47
CA LEU A 499 -10.73 2.49 -6.92
C LEU A 499 -10.87 2.70 -5.42
N VAL A 500 -9.85 2.31 -4.67
CA VAL A 500 -9.72 2.56 -3.23
C VAL A 500 -8.35 3.16 -2.90
N GLY A 501 -8.11 3.46 -1.62
CA GLY A 501 -6.84 4.03 -1.15
C GLY A 501 -6.80 5.55 -1.12
N GLY A 502 -5.90 6.11 -0.33
CA GLY A 502 -5.76 7.57 -0.19
C GLY A 502 -5.16 8.25 -1.42
N GLY A 503 -4.28 7.55 -2.15
CA GLY A 503 -3.60 8.06 -3.33
C GLY A 503 -4.48 8.15 -4.58
N SER A 504 -5.65 7.48 -4.61
CA SER A 504 -6.60 7.56 -5.72
C SER A 504 -7.51 8.80 -5.66
N LYS A 505 -7.45 9.59 -4.57
CA LYS A 505 -8.26 10.81 -4.36
C LYS A 505 -7.87 12.00 -5.24
N ILE A 506 -6.94 11.82 -6.18
CA ILE A 506 -6.51 12.88 -7.11
C ILE A 506 -7.72 13.23 -8.02
N PRO A 507 -8.12 14.52 -8.10
CA PRO A 507 -9.23 14.92 -8.97
C PRO A 507 -9.01 14.49 -10.42
N GLY A 508 -9.99 13.82 -11.04
CA GLY A 508 -9.90 13.34 -12.42
C GLY A 508 -9.23 11.96 -12.60
N PHE A 509 -8.75 11.34 -11.53
CA PHE A 509 -8.03 10.05 -11.59
C PHE A 509 -8.85 8.90 -12.18
N SER A 510 -10.12 8.76 -11.78
CA SER A 510 -11.01 7.71 -12.30
C SER A 510 -11.22 7.82 -13.82
N LYS A 511 -11.63 9.01 -14.28
CA LYS A 511 -11.84 9.30 -15.71
C LYS A 511 -10.55 9.10 -16.52
N TRP A 512 -9.41 9.53 -15.99
CA TRP A 512 -8.11 9.33 -16.64
C TRP A 512 -7.79 7.84 -16.83
N LEU A 513 -7.94 7.06 -15.76
CA LEU A 513 -7.67 5.63 -15.76
C LEU A 513 -8.58 4.88 -16.73
N GLU A 514 -9.88 5.18 -16.71
CA GLU A 514 -10.88 4.61 -17.62
C GLU A 514 -10.49 4.83 -19.10
N GLN A 515 -10.11 6.06 -19.45
CA GLN A 515 -9.66 6.41 -20.79
C GLN A 515 -8.39 5.65 -21.19
N LYS A 516 -7.41 5.55 -20.28
CA LYS A 516 -6.14 4.85 -20.56
C LYS A 516 -6.34 3.36 -20.81
N ILE A 517 -7.10 2.69 -19.94
CA ILE A 517 -7.39 1.26 -20.10
C ILE A 517 -8.19 1.01 -21.39
N THR A 518 -9.20 1.85 -21.68
CA THR A 518 -9.98 1.73 -22.92
C THR A 518 -9.10 1.85 -24.18
N LEU A 519 -8.15 2.80 -24.19
CA LEU A 519 -7.20 2.97 -25.29
C LEU A 519 -6.26 1.74 -25.45
N GLN A 520 -5.78 1.18 -24.35
CA GLN A 520 -4.93 -0.02 -24.37
C GLN A 520 -5.69 -1.24 -24.94
N LEU A 521 -6.94 -1.46 -24.52
CA LEU A 521 -7.78 -2.54 -25.04
C LEU A 521 -8.07 -2.39 -26.54
N SER A 522 -8.25 -1.16 -27.00
CA SER A 522 -8.47 -0.85 -28.42
C SER A 522 -7.24 -1.20 -29.26
N ALA A 523 -6.04 -0.90 -28.75
CA ALA A 523 -4.78 -1.18 -29.44
C ALA A 523 -4.50 -2.68 -29.61
N THR A 524 -4.79 -3.50 -28.58
CA THR A 524 -4.55 -4.95 -28.61
C THR A 524 -5.54 -5.70 -29.53
N THR A 525 -6.75 -5.17 -29.73
CA THR A 525 -7.82 -5.84 -30.51
C THR A 525 -7.65 -5.71 -32.04
N ASN A 526 -6.75 -4.84 -32.51
CA ASN A 526 -6.56 -4.48 -33.92
C ASN A 526 -6.02 -5.59 -34.86
N HIS A 527 -5.83 -6.82 -34.39
CA HIS A 527 -5.30 -7.89 -35.24
C HIS A 527 -6.36 -8.79 -35.90
N ASN A 528 -7.63 -8.86 -35.44
CA ASN A 528 -8.57 -9.86 -35.98
C ASN A 528 -10.10 -9.57 -35.89
N ARG A 529 -10.55 -8.37 -35.48
CA ARG A 529 -12.00 -8.05 -35.40
C ARG A 529 -12.33 -6.72 -36.08
N SER A 530 -13.54 -6.63 -36.63
CA SER A 530 -14.11 -5.42 -37.23
C SER A 530 -14.00 -4.21 -36.28
N MET A 531 -13.62 -3.07 -36.85
CA MET A 531 -13.15 -1.84 -36.20
C MET A 531 -14.08 -1.17 -35.17
N ASP A 532 -15.32 -1.66 -34.97
CA ASP A 532 -16.39 -0.94 -34.26
C ASP A 532 -16.82 -1.54 -32.90
N GLN A 533 -16.17 -2.61 -32.40
CA GLN A 533 -16.55 -3.20 -31.09
C GLN A 533 -15.34 -3.43 -30.19
N LEU A 534 -15.26 -2.62 -29.12
CA LEU A 534 -14.40 -2.88 -27.97
C LEU A 534 -14.70 -4.29 -27.41
N PRO A 535 -13.68 -5.06 -27.00
CA PRO A 535 -13.90 -6.40 -26.45
C PRO A 535 -14.71 -6.34 -25.14
N PHE A 536 -14.47 -5.30 -24.34
CA PHE A 536 -15.10 -5.08 -23.03
C PHE A 536 -15.40 -3.59 -22.82
N GLU A 537 -16.49 -3.29 -22.12
CA GLU A 537 -16.77 -1.96 -21.58
C GLU A 537 -15.96 -1.76 -20.31
N VAL A 538 -15.26 -0.63 -20.21
CA VAL A 538 -14.42 -0.29 -19.05
C VAL A 538 -15.17 0.68 -18.17
N ASN A 539 -15.33 0.35 -16.90
CA ASN A 539 -16.00 1.21 -15.93
C ASN A 539 -15.18 1.28 -14.64
N VAL A 540 -14.72 2.49 -14.31
CA VAL A 540 -13.92 2.77 -13.12
C VAL A 540 -14.82 3.38 -12.04
N CYS A 541 -15.13 2.57 -11.04
CA CYS A 541 -16.05 2.88 -9.95
C CYS A 541 -15.33 3.60 -8.80
N VAL A 542 -15.88 4.74 -8.37
CA VAL A 542 -15.56 5.41 -7.11
C VAL A 542 -16.84 5.49 -6.28
N LYS A 543 -16.77 5.11 -4.99
CA LYS A 543 -17.93 5.15 -4.09
C LYS A 543 -18.02 6.51 -3.40
N GLU A 544 -19.23 6.92 -3.02
CA GLU A 544 -19.52 8.17 -2.29
C GLU A 544 -19.12 8.09 -0.81
N MET A 545 -17.89 7.65 -0.55
CA MET A 545 -17.28 7.62 0.76
C MET A 545 -15.77 7.77 0.61
N ASP A 546 -15.08 8.06 1.71
CA ASP A 546 -13.62 8.15 1.68
C ASP A 546 -12.99 6.83 1.18
N ALA A 547 -12.37 6.88 0.00
CA ALA A 547 -11.70 5.75 -0.65
C ALA A 547 -10.68 5.03 0.25
N ALA A 548 -10.08 5.75 1.19
CA ALA A 548 -9.09 5.20 2.12
C ALA A 548 -9.73 4.40 3.28
N MET A 549 -11.04 4.55 3.50
CA MET A 549 -11.78 3.88 4.59
C MET A 549 -12.59 2.66 4.12
N ILE A 550 -12.77 2.48 2.80
CA ILE A 550 -13.66 1.46 2.23
C ILE A 550 -13.32 0.06 2.74
N ALA A 551 -12.05 -0.35 2.66
CA ALA A 551 -11.62 -1.67 3.14
C ALA A 551 -11.87 -1.86 4.65
N TRP A 552 -11.62 -0.82 5.47
CA TRP A 552 -11.90 -0.90 6.91
C TRP A 552 -13.41 -1.07 7.18
N LYS A 553 -14.26 -0.34 6.45
CA LYS A 553 -15.72 -0.47 6.58
C LYS A 553 -16.21 -1.84 6.17
N GLY A 554 -15.69 -2.40 5.08
CA GLY A 554 -16.06 -3.75 4.67
C GLY A 554 -15.57 -4.83 5.63
N ALA A 555 -14.42 -4.64 6.27
CA ALA A 555 -13.97 -5.52 7.35
C ALA A 555 -14.92 -5.47 8.57
N ALA A 556 -15.39 -4.27 8.93
CA ALA A 556 -16.43 -4.12 9.97
C ALA A 556 -17.72 -4.86 9.58
N ILE A 557 -18.19 -4.70 8.34
CA ILE A 557 -19.40 -5.36 7.81
C ILE A 557 -19.23 -6.89 7.82
N MET A 558 -18.16 -7.41 7.21
CA MET A 558 -17.93 -8.84 7.06
C MET A 558 -17.83 -9.55 8.42
N SER A 559 -17.19 -8.90 9.39
CA SER A 559 -17.05 -9.44 10.75
C SER A 559 -18.38 -9.58 11.52
N CYS A 560 -19.44 -8.93 11.04
CA CYS A 560 -20.78 -8.94 11.62
C CYS A 560 -21.78 -9.80 10.83
N LEU A 561 -21.35 -10.47 9.75
CA LEU A 561 -22.22 -11.38 8.99
C LEU A 561 -22.56 -12.63 9.78
N GLU A 562 -23.65 -13.30 9.42
CA GLU A 562 -24.12 -14.52 10.08
C GLU A 562 -23.12 -15.67 9.98
N SER A 563 -22.37 -15.76 8.88
CA SER A 563 -21.31 -16.75 8.66
C SER A 563 -19.98 -16.40 9.34
N ALA A 564 -19.79 -15.16 9.80
CA ALA A 564 -18.54 -14.71 10.42
C ALA A 564 -18.09 -15.56 11.63
N PRO A 565 -18.96 -16.10 12.52
CA PRO A 565 -18.57 -16.92 13.66
C PRO A 565 -17.63 -18.09 13.32
N GLU A 566 -17.73 -18.68 12.13
CA GLU A 566 -16.93 -19.83 11.70
C GLU A 566 -15.47 -19.46 11.38
N LEU A 567 -15.23 -18.17 11.09
CA LEU A 567 -13.95 -17.64 10.63
C LEU A 567 -13.09 -17.06 11.76
N TRP A 568 -13.60 -17.04 13.00
CA TRP A 568 -12.86 -16.52 14.14
C TRP A 568 -11.86 -17.54 14.69
N LEU A 569 -10.59 -17.14 14.72
CA LEU A 569 -9.49 -17.85 15.36
C LEU A 569 -9.50 -17.56 16.86
N ILE A 570 -9.77 -18.55 17.70
CA ILE A 570 -9.90 -18.35 19.15
C ILE A 570 -8.52 -18.49 19.82
N ALA A 571 -8.21 -17.63 20.79
CA ALA A 571 -6.91 -17.63 21.49
C ALA A 571 -6.54 -19.01 22.09
N SER A 572 -7.48 -19.70 22.71
CA SER A 572 -7.27 -21.04 23.27
C SER A 572 -7.02 -22.12 22.21
N GLU A 573 -7.57 -21.94 20.99
CA GLU A 573 -7.31 -22.84 19.86
C GLU A 573 -5.92 -22.57 19.29
N TRP A 574 -5.51 -21.29 19.19
CA TRP A 574 -4.18 -20.91 18.75
C TRP A 574 -3.09 -21.46 19.68
N GLU A 575 -3.27 -21.34 20.99
CA GLU A 575 -2.33 -21.88 21.97
C GLU A 575 -2.18 -23.41 21.87
N LYS A 576 -3.26 -24.11 21.53
CA LYS A 576 -3.28 -25.58 21.46
C LYS A 576 -2.82 -26.15 20.11
N TYR A 577 -3.21 -25.50 19.01
CA TYR A 577 -3.08 -26.06 17.66
C TYR A 577 -2.19 -25.22 16.73
N GLY A 578 -1.81 -24.00 17.13
CA GLY A 578 -0.96 -23.11 16.36
C GLY A 578 -1.45 -22.91 14.92
N LEU A 579 -0.51 -22.97 13.98
CA LEU A 579 -0.74 -22.74 12.54
C LEU A 579 -1.87 -23.55 11.92
N ARG A 580 -2.20 -24.73 12.47
CA ARG A 580 -3.27 -25.58 11.93
C ARG A 580 -4.60 -24.85 11.81
N ILE A 581 -4.93 -23.94 12.75
CA ILE A 581 -6.22 -23.24 12.72
C ILE A 581 -6.34 -22.28 11.52
N LEU A 582 -5.22 -21.76 11.00
CA LEU A 582 -5.23 -20.89 9.83
C LEU A 582 -5.59 -21.67 8.57
N ARG A 583 -5.18 -22.94 8.47
CA ARG A 583 -5.60 -23.84 7.37
C ARG A 583 -7.10 -24.11 7.38
N GLU A 584 -7.69 -24.22 8.56
CA GLU A 584 -9.10 -24.60 8.72
C GLU A 584 -10.06 -23.40 8.67
N LYS A 585 -9.65 -22.21 9.14
CA LYS A 585 -10.56 -21.07 9.37
C LYS A 585 -10.19 -19.77 8.64
N ALA A 586 -9.06 -19.69 7.93
CA ALA A 586 -8.74 -18.48 7.16
C ALA A 586 -9.78 -18.24 6.05
N THR A 587 -10.08 -16.97 5.75
CA THR A 587 -11.03 -16.60 4.68
C THR A 587 -10.48 -16.75 3.27
N PHE A 588 -9.26 -17.24 3.15
CA PHE A 588 -8.54 -17.43 1.90
C PHE A 588 -7.72 -18.71 2.02
N MET A 589 -7.33 -19.27 0.88
CA MET A 589 -6.48 -20.47 0.87
C MET A 589 -5.14 -20.15 1.55
N TRP A 590 -4.96 -20.72 2.75
CA TRP A 590 -3.75 -20.56 3.56
C TRP A 590 -2.55 -21.22 2.90
#